data_AF-A0A9E5KQJ5-F1
#
_entry.id   AF-A0A9E5KQJ5-F1
#
_cell.length_a   1.000
_cell.length_b   1.000
_cell.length_c   1.000
_cell.angle_alpha   90.00
_cell.angle_beta   90.00
_cell.angle_gamma   90.00
#
_symmetry.space_group_name_H-M   'P 1'
#
loop_
_entity.id
_entity.type
_entity.pdbx_description
1 polymer ?
#
loop_
_entity_poly.entity_id
_entity_poly.type
_entity_poly.pdbx_seq_one_letter_code
_entity_poly.pdbx_strand_id
1 'polypeptide(L)'
;MQGSTIAFVGVAVWAVLIVIFHQHRLAAIEAMEADELRSTGADSTVFASERASESMVAAKRLERLNRILLPGVSLLAAGALTLTGVNAARYISSLDFRPGTDQPMVDVIPFSVGFATGWQLAICVSLALIAFIFSRFVAGMSKQPAWQNLRGGAGFMVATALVLSAIAVGLVANSFGKPKWLEPVVLAIGIGQVIFAGEIVLNFILALYRPRRIGDNPRAPFDSRILSLFAAPDSIVRSINEAVNYQFGFDITSSWGYQLMLRSTAWLLVLGTTVLIALSCVVVVPPGQQAVRLRGGAIVGDVYEGTVMLKWPWPIETASVQDVARLRSLVLGARPVKVGRVNVWSEDENNDPDRYPYMVAAPLLSEQVQKDLSGRSDVDAQPDASAAAVSQRFALVDADIVMTYRIAPKGLLEWLAFASDTRVRRTASDMRERILRDIASAMSW
;
A
#
# COMPACT_ATOMS: atom_id res chain seq x y z
N MET A 1 -10.34 6.71 -3.74
CA MET A 1 -10.97 7.75 -4.60
C MET A 1 -10.02 8.31 -5.67
N GLN A 2 -8.81 8.78 -5.34
CA GLN A 2 -7.88 9.34 -6.34
C GLN A 2 -7.49 8.35 -7.46
N GLY A 3 -7.16 7.10 -7.10
CA GLY A 3 -6.82 6.06 -8.08
C GLY A 3 -7.97 5.69 -9.02
N SER A 4 -9.21 5.67 -8.54
CA SER A 4 -10.38 5.45 -9.39
C SER A 4 -10.59 6.63 -10.34
N THR A 5 -10.43 7.87 -9.90
CA THR A 5 -10.65 9.04 -10.75
C THR A 5 -9.66 9.10 -11.91
N ILE A 6 -8.37 8.83 -11.69
CA ILE A 6 -7.40 8.84 -12.78
C ILE A 6 -7.69 7.73 -13.80
N ALA A 7 -8.13 6.56 -13.33
CA ALA A 7 -8.55 5.47 -14.20
C ALA A 7 -9.80 5.83 -15.01
N PHE A 8 -10.82 6.43 -14.39
CA PHE A 8 -12.04 6.89 -15.08
C PHE A 8 -11.74 7.95 -16.15
N VAL A 9 -10.89 8.94 -15.83
CA VAL A 9 -10.44 9.93 -16.81
C VAL A 9 -9.67 9.25 -17.93
N GLY A 10 -8.80 8.28 -17.61
CA GLY A 10 -8.09 7.46 -18.59
C GLY A 10 -9.04 6.71 -19.53
N VAL A 11 -10.08 6.08 -19.01
CA VAL A 11 -11.12 5.39 -19.81
C VAL A 11 -11.82 6.37 -20.75
N ALA A 12 -12.20 7.56 -20.27
CA ALA A 12 -12.82 8.59 -21.11
C ALA A 12 -11.89 9.05 -22.25
N VAL A 13 -10.60 9.24 -21.96
CA VAL A 13 -9.59 9.58 -22.97
C VAL A 13 -9.45 8.45 -24.00
N TRP A 14 -9.40 7.19 -23.56
CA TRP A 14 -9.32 6.04 -24.46
C TRP A 14 -10.57 5.88 -25.33
N ALA A 15 -11.77 6.08 -24.77
CA ALA A 15 -13.01 6.05 -25.54
C ALA A 15 -13.01 7.10 -26.66
N VAL A 16 -12.51 8.31 -26.37
CA VAL A 16 -12.38 9.39 -27.37
C VAL A 16 -11.36 9.07 -28.43
N LEU A 17 -10.21 8.50 -28.06
CA LEU A 17 -9.21 8.04 -29.02
C LEU A 17 -9.78 6.98 -29.95
N ILE A 18 -10.53 5.99 -29.44
CA ILE A 18 -11.18 4.96 -30.26
C ILE A 18 -12.12 5.60 -31.29
N VAL A 19 -12.96 6.55 -30.87
CA VAL A 19 -13.87 7.27 -31.77
C VAL A 19 -13.09 8.05 -32.83
N ILE A 20 -12.04 8.77 -32.44
CA ILE A 20 -11.19 9.55 -33.35
C ILE A 20 -10.52 8.65 -34.39
N PHE A 21 -9.90 7.55 -33.97
CA PHE A 21 -9.23 6.62 -34.89
C PHE A 21 -10.22 5.93 -35.83
N HIS A 22 -11.42 5.61 -35.35
CA HIS A 22 -12.48 5.09 -36.20
C HIS A 22 -12.88 6.10 -37.27
N GLN A 23 -13.04 7.38 -36.92
CA GLN A 23 -13.34 8.45 -37.88
C GLN A 23 -12.17 8.74 -38.84
N HIS A 24 -10.92 8.68 -38.38
CA HIS A 24 -9.75 8.78 -39.27
C HIS A 24 -9.72 7.64 -40.30
N ARG A 25 -10.06 6.40 -39.89
CA ARG A 25 -10.14 5.28 -40.83
C ARG A 25 -11.23 5.50 -41.88
N LEU A 26 -12.42 5.94 -41.46
CA LEU A 26 -13.51 6.24 -42.39
C LEU A 26 -13.15 7.39 -43.35
N ALA A 27 -12.57 8.47 -42.83
CA ALA A 27 -12.13 9.59 -43.66
C ALA A 27 -11.01 9.21 -44.64
N ALA A 28 -10.13 8.28 -44.27
CA ALA A 28 -9.09 7.75 -45.17
C ALA A 28 -9.70 6.91 -46.31
N ILE A 29 -10.74 6.13 -46.03
CA ILE A 29 -11.45 5.35 -47.05
C ILE A 29 -12.19 6.29 -48.03
N GLU A 30 -12.94 7.28 -47.51
CA GLU A 30 -13.62 8.29 -48.34
C GLU A 30 -12.62 9.06 -49.23
N ALA A 31 -11.42 9.36 -48.70
CA ALA A 31 -10.38 10.03 -49.48
C ALA A 31 -9.85 9.16 -50.64
N MET A 32 -9.70 7.85 -50.42
CA MET A 32 -9.30 6.89 -51.47
C MET A 32 -10.38 6.74 -52.54
N GLU A 33 -11.65 6.62 -52.14
CA GLU A 33 -12.80 6.56 -53.06
C GLU A 33 -12.90 7.84 -53.91
N ALA A 34 -12.68 9.01 -53.29
CA ALA A 34 -12.68 10.28 -54.01
C ALA A 34 -11.50 10.42 -55.01
N ASP A 35 -10.37 9.75 -54.75
CA ASP A 35 -9.22 9.74 -55.66
C ASP A 35 -9.43 8.76 -56.82
N GLU A 36 -10.05 7.61 -56.55
CA GLU A 36 -10.43 6.62 -57.58
C GLU A 36 -11.46 7.20 -58.56
N LEU A 37 -12.47 7.92 -58.06
CA LEU A 37 -13.45 8.64 -58.86
C LEU A 37 -12.82 9.73 -59.74
N ARG A 38 -11.80 10.44 -59.23
CA ARG A 38 -11.01 11.41 -60.01
C ARG A 38 -10.19 10.72 -61.09
N SER A 39 -9.54 9.60 -60.77
CA SER A 39 -8.71 8.84 -61.73
C SER A 39 -9.52 8.21 -62.88
N THR A 40 -10.81 7.93 -62.66
CA THR A 40 -11.71 7.33 -63.66
C THR A 40 -12.27 8.36 -64.67
N GLY A 41 -11.79 9.61 -64.65
CA GLY A 41 -12.11 10.61 -65.68
C GLY A 41 -13.47 11.31 -65.49
N ALA A 42 -13.99 11.34 -64.26
CA ALA A 42 -15.21 12.09 -63.93
C ALA A 42 -15.02 13.63 -63.91
N ASP A 43 -13.86 14.13 -64.31
CA ASP A 43 -13.48 15.56 -64.32
C ASP A 43 -14.17 16.40 -65.41
N SER A 44 -14.99 15.80 -66.28
CA SER A 44 -15.63 16.52 -67.39
C SER A 44 -16.92 17.28 -67.02
N THR A 45 -17.41 17.18 -65.77
CA THR A 45 -18.63 17.89 -65.35
C THR A 45 -18.42 18.73 -64.09
N VAL A 46 -18.78 20.01 -64.15
CA VAL A 46 -18.70 20.99 -63.04
C VAL A 46 -19.47 20.53 -61.79
N PHE A 47 -20.42 19.59 -61.93
CA PHE A 47 -21.18 18.99 -60.83
C PHE A 47 -20.48 17.82 -60.12
N ALA A 48 -19.37 17.30 -60.65
CA ALA A 48 -18.61 16.22 -60.02
C ALA A 48 -17.77 16.71 -58.84
N SER A 49 -17.23 17.93 -58.92
CA SER A 49 -16.47 18.56 -57.82
C SER A 49 -17.37 18.90 -56.62
N GLU A 50 -18.60 19.34 -56.89
CA GLU A 50 -19.61 19.65 -55.86
C GLU A 50 -20.09 18.37 -55.16
N ARG A 51 -20.41 17.31 -55.92
CA ARG A 51 -20.72 15.98 -55.37
C ARG A 51 -19.56 15.34 -54.60
N ALA A 52 -18.32 15.51 -55.06
CA ALA A 52 -17.14 15.04 -54.31
C ALA A 52 -17.02 15.77 -52.95
N SER A 53 -17.27 17.08 -52.91
CA SER A 53 -17.27 17.87 -51.67
C SER A 53 -18.43 17.54 -50.72
N GLU A 54 -19.59 17.10 -51.25
CA GLU A 54 -20.72 16.58 -50.48
C GLU A 54 -20.47 15.15 -49.98
N SER A 55 -19.73 14.34 -50.73
CA SER A 55 -19.39 12.95 -50.35
C SER A 55 -18.45 12.83 -49.15
N MET A 56 -17.65 13.86 -48.85
CA MET A 56 -16.69 13.89 -47.72
C MET A 56 -17.36 14.15 -46.35
N VAL A 57 -18.39 13.36 -46.02
CA VAL A 57 -19.15 13.50 -44.78
C VAL A 57 -18.31 13.09 -43.57
N ALA A 58 -17.51 12.03 -43.63
CA ALA A 58 -16.65 11.61 -42.51
C ALA A 58 -15.51 12.62 -42.27
N ALA A 59 -14.96 13.25 -43.31
CA ALA A 59 -13.96 14.30 -43.15
C ALA A 59 -14.52 15.53 -42.39
N LYS A 60 -15.73 15.99 -42.74
CA LYS A 60 -16.43 17.08 -42.02
C LYS A 60 -16.79 16.68 -40.58
N ARG A 61 -17.17 15.43 -40.35
CA ARG A 61 -17.42 14.89 -38.99
C ARG A 61 -16.14 14.87 -38.16
N LEU A 62 -15.03 14.42 -38.73
CA LEU A 62 -13.72 14.39 -38.09
C LEU A 62 -13.25 15.81 -37.71
N GLU A 63 -13.42 16.80 -38.59
CA GLU A 63 -13.11 18.19 -38.29
C GLU A 63 -13.92 18.72 -37.10
N ARG A 64 -15.24 18.46 -37.10
CA ARG A 64 -16.13 18.85 -35.99
C ARG A 64 -15.71 18.19 -34.68
N LEU A 65 -15.34 16.91 -34.73
CA LEU A 65 -14.92 16.12 -33.58
C LEU A 65 -13.59 16.63 -33.02
N ASN A 66 -12.63 16.97 -33.88
CA ASN A 66 -11.38 17.59 -33.47
C ASN A 66 -11.57 19.02 -32.94
N ARG A 67 -12.56 19.77 -33.43
CA ARG A 67 -12.84 21.15 -32.98
C ARG A 67 -13.57 21.24 -31.64
N ILE A 68 -14.48 20.30 -31.37
CA ILE A 68 -15.40 20.38 -30.22
C ILE A 68 -15.11 19.28 -29.19
N LEU A 69 -15.04 18.03 -29.64
CA LEU A 69 -14.99 16.88 -28.74
C LEU A 69 -13.60 16.73 -28.09
N LEU A 70 -12.52 16.90 -28.87
CA LEU A 70 -11.15 16.86 -28.33
C LEU A 70 -10.91 17.93 -27.22
N PRO A 71 -11.20 19.22 -27.46
CA PRO A 71 -11.09 20.23 -26.42
C PRO A 71 -12.04 20.00 -25.25
N GLY A 72 -13.31 19.67 -25.52
CA GLY A 72 -14.32 19.46 -24.48
C GLY A 72 -13.91 18.36 -23.50
N VAL A 73 -13.45 17.21 -24.01
CA VAL A 73 -12.99 16.09 -23.18
C VAL A 73 -11.72 16.44 -22.43
N SER A 74 -10.79 17.17 -23.05
CA SER A 74 -9.57 17.61 -22.36
C SER A 74 -9.86 18.54 -21.18
N LEU A 75 -10.86 19.43 -21.32
CA LEU A 75 -11.24 20.38 -20.28
C LEU A 75 -12.03 19.69 -19.16
N LEU A 76 -12.87 18.70 -19.50
CA LEU A 76 -13.51 17.82 -18.52
C LEU A 76 -12.49 16.99 -17.74
N ALA A 77 -11.48 16.43 -18.42
CA ALA A 77 -10.39 15.70 -17.79
C ALA A 77 -9.60 16.60 -16.83
N ALA A 78 -9.22 17.81 -17.27
CA ALA A 78 -8.55 18.79 -16.43
C ALA A 78 -9.39 19.20 -15.22
N GLY A 79 -10.69 19.43 -15.40
CA GLY A 79 -11.62 19.73 -14.31
C GLY A 79 -11.71 18.60 -13.28
N ALA A 80 -11.84 17.35 -13.72
CA ALA A 80 -11.89 16.18 -12.84
C ALA A 80 -10.59 15.98 -12.05
N LEU A 81 -9.43 16.14 -12.69
CA LEU A 81 -8.12 16.08 -12.04
C LEU A 81 -7.92 17.22 -11.03
N THR A 82 -8.35 18.45 -11.37
CA THR A 82 -8.26 19.61 -10.48
C THR A 82 -9.15 19.42 -9.25
N LEU A 83 -10.41 18.99 -9.46
CA LEU A 83 -11.37 18.75 -8.38
C LEU A 83 -10.83 17.71 -7.39
N THR A 84 -10.30 16.59 -7.89
CA THR A 84 -9.77 15.53 -7.02
C THR A 84 -8.46 15.90 -6.34
N GLY A 85 -7.57 16.62 -7.01
CA GLY A 85 -6.34 17.12 -6.41
C GLY A 85 -6.60 18.14 -5.31
N VAL A 86 -7.51 19.10 -5.52
CA VAL A 86 -7.90 20.10 -4.51
C VAL A 86 -8.65 19.46 -3.35
N ASN A 87 -9.56 18.52 -3.62
CA ASN A 87 -10.27 17.80 -2.56
C ASN A 87 -9.33 16.98 -1.69
N ALA A 88 -8.26 16.41 -2.26
CA ALA A 88 -7.25 15.70 -1.48
C ALA A 88 -6.46 16.64 -0.56
N ALA A 89 -6.05 17.81 -1.05
CA ALA A 89 -5.39 18.82 -0.22
C ALA A 89 -6.31 19.33 0.90
N ARG A 90 -7.59 19.58 0.59
CA ARG A 90 -8.62 19.97 1.57
C ARG A 90 -8.83 18.89 2.64
N TYR A 91 -8.91 17.63 2.23
CA TYR A 91 -9.05 16.51 3.16
C TYR A 91 -7.86 16.41 4.12
N ILE A 92 -6.62 16.53 3.63
CA ILE A 92 -5.44 16.52 4.49
C ILE A 92 -5.43 17.72 5.44
N SER A 93 -5.75 18.92 4.96
CA SER A 93 -5.85 20.09 5.84
C SER A 93 -6.95 19.96 6.91
N SER A 94 -7.98 19.16 6.65
CA SER A 94 -9.03 18.87 7.63
C SER A 94 -8.59 17.85 8.70
N LEU A 95 -7.59 17.01 8.41
CA LEU A 95 -7.00 16.07 9.39
C LEU A 95 -6.09 16.79 10.39
N ASP A 96 -5.42 17.87 9.97
CA ASP A 96 -4.59 18.72 10.84
C ASP A 96 -5.41 19.71 11.69
N PHE A 97 -6.71 19.84 11.41
CA PHE A 97 -7.59 20.75 12.14
C PHE A 97 -7.86 20.21 13.56
N ARG A 98 -7.29 20.87 14.58
CA ARG A 98 -7.61 20.64 15.99
C ARG A 98 -8.81 21.52 16.37
N PRO A 99 -10.01 20.95 16.62
CA PRO A 99 -11.12 21.76 17.09
C PRO A 99 -10.77 22.39 18.45
N GLY A 100 -11.02 23.69 18.58
CA GLY A 100 -11.03 24.36 19.89
C GLY A 100 -12.20 23.87 20.74
N THR A 101 -12.17 24.08 22.05
CA THR A 101 -13.18 23.63 23.03
C THR A 101 -14.62 24.04 22.70
N ASP A 102 -14.82 25.06 21.86
CA ASP A 102 -16.13 25.65 21.58
C ASP A 102 -16.63 25.39 20.14
N GLN A 103 -15.97 24.51 19.36
CA GLN A 103 -16.39 24.22 17.99
C GLN A 103 -16.99 22.83 17.84
N PRO A 104 -18.04 22.66 17.00
CA PRO A 104 -18.65 21.36 16.75
C PRO A 104 -17.59 20.40 16.22
N MET A 105 -17.48 19.23 16.85
CA MET A 105 -16.63 18.13 16.40
C MET A 105 -17.00 17.81 14.94
N VAL A 106 -16.15 18.21 14.01
CA VAL A 106 -16.26 17.74 12.63
C VAL A 106 -15.85 16.27 12.66
N ASP A 107 -16.79 15.35 12.43
CA ASP A 107 -16.51 13.93 12.27
C ASP A 107 -15.70 13.71 10.98
N VAL A 108 -14.38 13.93 11.07
CA VAL A 108 -13.46 13.61 10.00
C VAL A 108 -13.17 12.12 10.07
N ILE A 109 -13.69 11.36 9.10
CA ILE A 109 -13.43 9.92 9.01
C ILE A 109 -11.91 9.72 8.80
N PRO A 110 -11.19 9.08 9.75
CA PRO A 110 -9.76 8.87 9.63
C PRO A 110 -9.45 7.91 8.48
N PHE A 111 -8.19 7.92 8.01
CA PHE A 111 -7.71 6.97 7.02
C PHE A 111 -7.97 5.53 7.49
N SER A 112 -8.90 4.85 6.83
CA SER A 112 -9.12 3.42 7.01
C SER A 112 -8.68 2.69 5.76
N VAL A 113 -7.91 1.63 5.95
CA VAL A 113 -7.56 0.70 4.88
C VAL A 113 -8.54 -0.45 4.94
N GLY A 114 -9.16 -0.80 3.81
CA GLY A 114 -10.20 -1.83 3.78
C GLY A 114 -9.66 -3.20 4.22
N PHE A 115 -10.57 -4.09 4.61
CA PHE A 115 -10.25 -5.48 4.92
C PHE A 115 -9.54 -6.14 3.73
N ALA A 116 -8.52 -6.96 4.01
CA ALA A 116 -7.64 -7.61 3.03
C ALA A 116 -6.63 -6.71 2.28
N THR A 117 -5.72 -6.08 3.04
CA THR A 117 -4.57 -5.30 2.53
C THR A 117 -3.71 -6.05 1.50
N GLY A 118 -3.54 -7.37 1.67
CA GLY A 118 -2.77 -8.21 0.74
C GLY A 118 -3.37 -8.26 -0.67
N TRP A 119 -4.70 -8.39 -0.78
CA TRP A 119 -5.39 -8.38 -2.08
C TRP A 119 -5.37 -7.00 -2.74
N GLN A 120 -5.56 -5.94 -1.96
CA GLN A 120 -5.48 -4.56 -2.46
C GLN A 120 -4.09 -4.26 -3.03
N LEU A 121 -3.04 -4.69 -2.33
CA LEU A 121 -1.67 -4.54 -2.79
C LEU A 121 -1.43 -5.33 -4.08
N ALA A 122 -1.84 -6.60 -4.14
CA ALA A 122 -1.67 -7.44 -5.31
C ALA A 122 -2.38 -6.85 -6.54
N ILE A 123 -3.61 -6.35 -6.38
CA ILE A 123 -4.38 -5.71 -7.46
C ILE A 123 -3.69 -4.41 -7.91
N CYS A 124 -3.26 -3.56 -6.98
CA CYS A 124 -2.60 -2.29 -7.34
C CYS A 124 -1.31 -2.53 -8.12
N VAL A 125 -0.45 -3.46 -7.66
CA VAL A 125 0.81 -3.78 -8.32
C VAL A 125 0.57 -4.42 -9.69
N SER A 126 -0.38 -5.36 -9.78
CA SER A 126 -0.70 -6.03 -11.05
C SER A 126 -1.26 -5.06 -12.09
N LEU A 127 -2.21 -4.21 -11.70
CA LEU A 127 -2.77 -3.19 -12.59
C LEU A 127 -1.74 -2.11 -12.96
N ALA A 128 -0.86 -1.72 -12.03
CA ALA A 128 0.23 -0.80 -12.32
C ALA A 128 1.17 -1.37 -13.39
N LEU A 129 1.55 -2.64 -13.27
CA LEU A 129 2.41 -3.32 -14.23
C LEU A 129 1.76 -3.40 -15.61
N ILE A 130 0.50 -3.83 -15.68
CA ILE A 130 -0.26 -3.92 -16.93
C ILE A 130 -0.37 -2.55 -17.60
N ALA A 131 -0.77 -1.51 -16.84
CA ALA A 131 -0.90 -0.15 -17.36
C ALA A 131 0.45 0.40 -17.84
N PHE A 132 1.55 0.10 -17.14
CA PHE A 132 2.89 0.53 -17.53
C PHE A 132 3.35 -0.15 -18.83
N ILE A 133 3.22 -1.47 -18.94
CA ILE A 133 3.59 -2.22 -20.16
C ILE A 133 2.75 -1.74 -21.35
N PHE A 134 1.43 -1.61 -21.15
CA PHE A 134 0.53 -1.13 -22.18
C PHE A 134 0.88 0.29 -22.62
N SER A 135 1.22 1.18 -21.68
CA SER A 135 1.70 2.52 -22.00
C SER A 135 2.97 2.50 -22.87
N ARG A 136 3.96 1.64 -22.55
CA ARG A 136 5.19 1.52 -23.35
C ARG A 136 4.91 1.09 -24.79
N PHE A 137 4.02 0.11 -24.96
CA PHE A 137 3.62 -0.38 -26.28
C PHE A 137 2.96 0.74 -27.09
N VAL A 138 2.00 1.46 -26.50
CA VAL A 138 1.26 2.55 -27.15
C VAL A 138 2.15 3.76 -27.43
N ALA A 139 3.08 4.09 -26.53
CA ALA A 139 4.07 5.14 -26.73
C ALA A 139 4.98 4.81 -27.94
N GLY A 140 5.37 3.55 -28.09
CA GLY A 140 6.11 3.06 -29.27
C GLY A 140 5.35 3.24 -30.57
N MET A 141 4.06 2.88 -30.58
CA MET A 141 3.16 3.09 -31.73
C MET A 141 3.00 4.57 -32.10
N SER A 142 2.99 5.47 -31.11
CA SER A 142 2.82 6.92 -31.34
C SER A 142 3.99 7.62 -32.05
N LYS A 143 5.07 6.89 -32.38
CA LYS A 143 6.17 7.39 -33.21
C LYS A 143 5.76 7.56 -34.67
N GLN A 144 4.77 6.80 -35.15
CA GLN A 144 4.24 6.98 -36.50
C GLN A 144 3.34 8.22 -36.56
N PRO A 145 3.46 9.08 -37.59
CA PRO A 145 2.70 10.34 -37.68
C PRO A 145 1.18 10.13 -37.75
N ALA A 146 0.73 9.02 -38.33
CA ALA A 146 -0.68 8.63 -38.34
C ALA A 146 -1.23 8.31 -36.93
N TRP A 147 -0.36 7.89 -36.01
CA TRP A 147 -0.69 7.37 -34.69
C TRP A 147 -0.27 8.31 -33.56
N GLN A 148 0.16 9.52 -33.89
CA GLN A 148 0.73 10.47 -32.93
C GLN A 148 -0.21 10.77 -31.74
N ASN A 149 -1.53 10.80 -31.97
CA ASN A 149 -2.53 11.06 -30.92
C ASN A 149 -2.63 9.94 -29.86
N LEU A 150 -2.10 8.73 -30.11
CA LEU A 150 -1.99 7.67 -29.10
C LEU A 150 -1.05 8.06 -27.95
N ARG A 151 -0.19 9.06 -28.15
CA ARG A 151 0.72 9.56 -27.10
C ARG A 151 -0.04 10.05 -25.87
N GLY A 152 -1.17 10.74 -26.05
CA GLY A 152 -2.02 11.16 -24.94
C GLY A 152 -2.57 9.96 -24.16
N GLY A 153 -3.04 8.92 -24.86
CA GLY A 153 -3.52 7.67 -24.24
C GLY A 153 -2.43 6.92 -23.47
N ALA A 154 -1.21 6.86 -24.02
CA ALA A 154 -0.05 6.30 -23.32
C ALA A 154 0.28 7.10 -22.06
N GLY A 155 0.21 8.44 -22.11
CA GLY A 155 0.44 9.31 -20.96
C GLY A 155 -0.52 9.01 -19.79
N PHE A 156 -1.83 8.87 -20.06
CA PHE A 156 -2.81 8.52 -19.02
C PHE A 156 -2.61 7.11 -18.45
N MET A 157 -2.11 6.16 -19.24
CA MET A 157 -1.78 4.81 -18.77
C MET A 157 -0.57 4.82 -17.82
N VAL A 158 0.45 5.61 -18.13
CA VAL A 158 1.57 5.85 -17.20
C VAL A 158 1.11 6.56 -15.94
N ALA A 159 0.26 7.59 -16.06
CA ALA A 159 -0.29 8.29 -14.90
C ALA A 159 -1.03 7.32 -13.96
N THR A 160 -1.83 6.42 -14.55
CA THR A 160 -2.53 5.37 -13.80
C THR A 160 -1.54 4.41 -13.12
N ALA A 161 -0.50 3.97 -13.84
CA ALA A 161 0.54 3.10 -13.28
C ALA A 161 1.31 3.76 -12.12
N LEU A 162 1.66 5.04 -12.24
CA LEU A 162 2.36 5.80 -11.21
C LEU A 162 1.50 5.98 -9.96
N VAL A 163 0.22 6.33 -10.13
CA VAL A 163 -0.71 6.49 -9.00
C VAL A 163 -0.94 5.16 -8.29
N LEU A 164 -1.15 4.06 -9.03
CA LEU A 164 -1.30 2.73 -8.43
C LEU A 164 -0.03 2.27 -7.70
N SER A 165 1.15 2.58 -8.25
CA SER A 165 2.43 2.31 -7.60
C SER A 165 2.60 3.12 -6.31
N ALA A 166 2.25 4.41 -6.32
CA ALA A 166 2.29 5.25 -5.13
C ALA A 166 1.32 4.75 -4.04
N ILE A 167 0.11 4.32 -4.42
CA ILE A 167 -0.85 3.70 -3.50
C ILE A 167 -0.28 2.39 -2.93
N ALA A 168 0.34 1.55 -3.76
CA ALA A 168 0.98 0.32 -3.30
C ALA A 168 2.08 0.59 -2.26
N VAL A 169 2.92 1.61 -2.48
CA VAL A 169 3.93 2.05 -1.49
C VAL A 169 3.29 2.50 -0.18
N GLY A 170 2.20 3.27 -0.26
CA GLY A 170 1.42 3.67 0.93
C GLY A 170 0.85 2.48 1.70
N LEU A 171 0.31 1.48 1.00
CA LEU A 171 -0.21 0.24 1.60
C LEU A 171 0.90 -0.58 2.29
N VAL A 172 2.08 -0.67 1.68
CA VAL A 172 3.25 -1.32 2.28
C VAL A 172 3.68 -0.58 3.56
N ALA A 173 3.79 0.74 3.53
CA ALA A 173 4.12 1.53 4.72
C ALA A 173 3.09 1.35 5.85
N ASN A 174 1.81 1.26 5.50
CA ASN A 174 0.74 0.94 6.44
C ASN A 174 0.89 -0.47 7.04
N SER A 175 1.29 -1.47 6.25
CA SER A 175 1.53 -2.83 6.74
C SER A 175 2.66 -2.93 7.77
N PHE A 176 3.61 -1.98 7.74
CA PHE A 176 4.67 -1.83 8.74
C PHE A 176 4.24 -1.02 9.99
N GLY A 177 2.95 -0.72 10.15
CA GLY A 177 2.43 0.02 11.29
C GLY A 177 2.76 1.52 11.26
N LYS A 178 3.07 2.08 10.08
CA LYS A 178 3.35 3.52 9.91
C LYS A 178 2.25 4.21 9.07
N PRO A 179 0.99 4.33 9.58
CA PRO A 179 -0.14 4.86 8.81
C PRO A 179 0.03 6.33 8.39
N LYS A 180 0.82 7.11 9.13
CA LYS A 180 1.15 8.52 8.81
C LYS A 180 1.81 8.71 7.44
N TRP A 181 2.35 7.65 6.83
CA TRP A 181 2.90 7.73 5.46
C TRP A 181 1.83 7.81 4.37
N LEU A 182 0.57 7.54 4.67
CA LEU A 182 -0.53 7.65 3.69
C LEU A 182 -0.85 9.11 3.36
N GLU A 183 -0.79 10.01 4.34
CA GLU A 183 -1.03 11.45 4.17
C GLU A 183 -0.12 12.09 3.10
N PRO A 184 1.23 12.02 3.19
CA PRO A 184 2.10 12.62 2.19
C PRO A 184 1.96 11.95 0.82
N VAL A 185 1.64 10.64 0.75
CA VAL A 185 1.40 9.94 -0.52
C VAL A 185 0.15 10.49 -1.22
N VAL A 186 -0.95 10.67 -0.49
CA VAL A 186 -2.20 11.24 -1.02
C VAL A 186 -2.01 12.70 -1.44
N LEU A 187 -1.24 13.47 -0.69
CA LEU A 187 -0.88 14.84 -1.05
C LEU A 187 -0.04 14.89 -2.33
N ALA A 188 0.99 14.04 -2.43
CA ALA A 188 1.86 13.98 -3.61
C ALA A 188 1.06 13.60 -4.88
N ILE A 189 0.14 12.64 -4.78
CA ILE A 189 -0.77 12.29 -5.88
C ILE A 189 -1.64 13.49 -6.25
N GLY A 190 -2.21 14.19 -5.26
CA GLY A 190 -3.07 15.35 -5.48
C GLY A 190 -2.34 16.51 -6.17
N ILE A 191 -1.12 16.83 -5.72
CA ILE A 191 -0.26 17.84 -6.36
C ILE A 191 0.04 17.45 -7.81
N GLY A 192 0.38 16.18 -8.05
CA GLY A 192 0.61 15.67 -9.41
C GLY A 192 -0.62 15.84 -10.32
N GLN A 193 -1.82 15.54 -9.81
CA GLN A 193 -3.07 15.74 -10.55
C GLN A 193 -3.31 17.20 -10.94
N VAL A 194 -3.04 18.15 -10.02
CA VAL A 194 -3.18 19.59 -10.30
C VAL A 194 -2.16 20.06 -11.33
N ILE A 195 -0.91 19.61 -11.23
CA ILE A 195 0.14 19.94 -12.22
C ILE A 195 -0.27 19.44 -13.61
N PHE A 196 -0.74 18.18 -13.71
CA PHE A 196 -1.19 17.63 -15.00
C PHE A 196 -2.43 18.35 -15.53
N ALA A 197 -3.38 18.72 -14.68
CA ALA A 197 -4.52 19.53 -15.09
C ALA A 197 -4.08 20.91 -15.65
N GLY A 198 -3.13 21.57 -14.97
CA GLY A 198 -2.54 22.82 -15.44
C GLY A 198 -1.86 22.69 -16.80
N GLU A 199 -1.15 21.58 -17.04
CA GLU A 199 -0.54 21.30 -18.34
C GLU A 199 -1.59 21.09 -19.44
N ILE A 200 -2.68 20.37 -19.18
CA ILE A 200 -3.77 20.18 -20.15
C ILE A 200 -4.41 21.52 -20.51
N VAL A 201 -4.67 22.38 -19.51
CA VAL A 201 -5.22 23.73 -19.75
C VAL A 201 -4.23 24.59 -20.55
N LEU A 202 -2.94 24.56 -20.22
CA LEU A 202 -1.91 25.28 -20.96
C LEU A 202 -1.85 24.79 -22.42
N ASN A 203 -1.85 23.48 -22.65
CA ASN A 203 -1.86 22.90 -23.98
C ASN A 203 -3.13 23.27 -24.75
N PHE A 204 -4.28 23.34 -24.09
CA PHE A 204 -5.52 23.82 -24.71
C PHE A 204 -5.42 25.29 -25.12
N ILE A 205 -4.89 26.16 -24.26
CA ILE A 205 -4.65 27.57 -24.58
C ILE A 205 -3.68 27.68 -25.76
N LEU A 206 -2.56 26.96 -25.73
CA LEU A 206 -1.59 26.95 -26.84
C LEU A 206 -2.19 26.40 -28.13
N ALA A 207 -3.10 25.42 -28.04
CA ALA A 207 -3.82 24.90 -29.20
C ALA A 207 -4.80 25.92 -29.81
N LEU A 208 -5.29 26.88 -29.03
CA LEU A 208 -6.11 28.00 -29.54
C LEU A 208 -5.28 28.97 -30.38
N TYR A 209 -4.02 29.19 -30.00
CA TYR A 209 -3.09 30.08 -30.71
C TYR A 209 -2.27 29.38 -31.80
N ARG A 210 -2.26 28.05 -31.87
CA ARG A 210 -1.46 27.30 -32.86
C ARG A 210 -2.05 27.49 -34.27
N PRO A 211 -1.28 28.03 -35.24
CA PRO A 211 -1.71 28.15 -36.62
C PRO A 211 -1.99 26.75 -37.21
N ARG A 212 -3.20 26.54 -37.74
CA ARG A 212 -3.60 25.26 -38.33
C ARG A 212 -3.13 25.21 -39.79
N ARG A 213 -2.20 24.32 -40.10
CA ARG A 213 -1.78 24.03 -41.48
C ARG A 213 -2.60 22.87 -42.03
N ILE A 214 -2.99 22.96 -43.30
CA ILE A 214 -3.73 21.90 -44.00
C ILE A 214 -2.83 20.65 -44.06
N GLY A 215 -3.35 19.52 -43.57
CA GLY A 215 -2.63 18.23 -43.55
C GLY A 215 -1.87 17.90 -42.26
N ASP A 216 -1.79 18.80 -41.27
CA ASP A 216 -1.14 18.52 -39.98
C ASP A 216 -2.16 17.89 -39.00
N ASN A 217 -1.85 16.72 -38.44
CA ASN A 217 -2.75 16.07 -37.48
C ASN A 217 -2.82 16.92 -36.19
N PRO A 218 -4.01 17.44 -35.80
CA PRO A 218 -4.13 18.26 -34.62
C PRO A 218 -3.80 17.42 -33.38
N ARG A 219 -2.74 17.85 -32.67
CA ARG A 219 -2.33 17.22 -31.41
C ARG A 219 -3.43 17.42 -30.38
N ALA A 220 -3.84 16.33 -29.73
CA ALA A 220 -4.83 16.39 -28.67
C ALA A 220 -4.33 17.27 -27.50
N PRO A 221 -5.14 18.17 -26.93
CA PRO A 221 -4.73 19.02 -25.80
C PRO A 221 -4.37 18.23 -24.53
N PHE A 222 -4.84 16.99 -24.42
CA PHE A 222 -4.52 16.09 -23.32
C PHE A 222 -3.18 15.33 -23.48
N ASP A 223 -2.40 15.64 -24.53
CA ASP A 223 -1.03 15.15 -24.72
C ASP A 223 -0.08 15.86 -23.73
N SER A 224 0.10 15.30 -22.53
CA SER A 224 1.04 15.80 -21.53
C SER A 224 2.48 15.44 -21.89
N ARG A 225 3.35 16.45 -21.98
CA ARG A 225 4.79 16.29 -22.16
C ARG A 225 5.40 15.61 -20.95
N ILE A 226 4.98 15.99 -19.74
CA ILE A 226 5.49 15.39 -18.49
C ILE A 226 5.19 13.88 -18.47
N LEU A 227 3.95 13.48 -18.78
CA LEU A 227 3.58 12.07 -18.84
C LEU A 227 4.25 11.34 -20.01
N SER A 228 4.49 12.03 -21.14
CA SER A 228 5.23 11.45 -22.26
C SER A 228 6.70 11.13 -21.93
N LEU A 229 7.33 11.92 -21.05
CA LEU A 229 8.68 11.64 -20.53
C LEU A 229 8.72 10.32 -19.76
N PHE A 230 7.74 10.10 -18.88
CA PHE A 230 7.64 8.85 -18.12
C PHE A 230 7.22 7.66 -19.00
N ALA A 231 6.42 7.89 -20.04
CA ALA A 231 6.04 6.86 -21.01
C ALA A 231 7.20 6.43 -21.92
N ALA A 232 8.15 7.32 -22.21
CA ALA A 232 9.30 7.06 -23.06
C ALA A 232 10.59 7.70 -22.49
N PRO A 233 11.23 7.13 -21.45
CA PRO A 233 12.44 7.68 -20.84
C PRO A 233 13.62 7.80 -21.80
N ASP A 234 13.63 7.05 -22.91
CA ASP A 234 14.64 7.19 -23.97
C ASP A 234 14.66 8.63 -24.53
N SER A 235 13.53 9.34 -24.52
CA SER A 235 13.48 10.74 -24.94
C SER A 235 14.11 11.70 -23.93
N ILE A 236 14.13 11.37 -22.64
CA ILE A 236 14.78 12.18 -21.59
C ILE A 236 16.29 12.13 -21.77
N VAL A 237 16.82 10.91 -21.89
CA VAL A 237 18.26 10.71 -22.12
C VAL A 237 18.68 11.42 -23.39
N ARG A 238 17.87 11.30 -24.46
CA ARG A 238 18.13 12.01 -25.71
C ARG A 238 18.01 13.52 -25.58
N SER A 239 16.99 14.07 -24.90
CA SER A 239 16.82 15.52 -24.75
C SER A 239 17.89 16.15 -23.87
N ILE A 240 18.31 15.45 -22.80
CA ILE A 240 19.42 15.90 -21.96
C ILE A 240 20.71 15.86 -22.78
N ASN A 241 20.96 14.77 -23.51
CA ASN A 241 22.13 14.64 -24.37
C ASN A 241 22.14 15.70 -25.49
N GLU A 242 21.01 15.96 -26.15
CA GLU A 242 20.85 17.01 -27.15
C GLU A 242 21.03 18.42 -26.56
N ALA A 243 20.45 18.70 -25.38
CA ALA A 243 20.60 19.99 -24.72
C ALA A 243 22.04 20.25 -24.26
N VAL A 244 22.71 19.21 -23.77
CA VAL A 244 24.11 19.29 -23.33
C VAL A 244 25.03 19.36 -24.56
N ASN A 245 24.80 18.57 -25.60
CA ASN A 245 25.49 18.70 -26.88
C ASN A 245 25.27 20.09 -27.51
N TYR A 246 24.09 20.68 -27.35
CA TYR A 246 23.78 22.04 -27.84
C TYR A 246 24.48 23.13 -27.01
N GLN A 247 24.48 23.00 -25.68
CA GLN A 247 25.14 23.97 -24.78
C GLN A 247 26.68 23.90 -24.84
N PHE A 248 27.23 22.71 -25.03
CA PHE A 248 28.67 22.47 -24.93
C PHE A 248 29.35 22.16 -26.26
N GLY A 249 28.59 21.88 -27.33
CA GLY A 249 29.13 21.67 -28.68
C GLY A 249 29.93 20.38 -28.88
N PHE A 250 29.98 19.47 -27.90
CA PHE A 250 30.66 18.17 -28.00
C PHE A 250 29.75 17.00 -27.63
N ASP A 251 29.87 15.90 -28.38
CA ASP A 251 29.00 14.71 -28.32
C ASP A 251 29.35 13.81 -27.11
N ILE A 252 28.73 14.08 -25.95
CA ILE A 252 29.12 13.44 -24.66
C ILE A 252 28.84 11.94 -24.64
N THR A 253 27.92 11.46 -25.46
CA THR A 253 27.58 10.04 -25.52
C THR A 253 28.73 9.18 -26.07
N SER A 254 29.69 9.80 -26.78
CA SER A 254 30.94 9.17 -27.22
C SER A 254 32.15 9.49 -26.32
N SER A 255 31.97 10.35 -25.31
CA SER A 255 33.04 10.76 -24.40
C SER A 255 33.38 9.64 -23.43
N TRP A 256 34.67 9.27 -23.42
CA TRP A 256 35.29 8.37 -22.44
C TRP A 256 34.87 8.66 -20.98
N GLY A 257 34.56 9.92 -20.64
CA GLY A 257 34.12 10.34 -19.32
C GLY A 257 32.77 9.75 -18.87
N TYR A 258 31.78 9.61 -19.74
CA TYR A 258 30.48 9.03 -19.37
C TYR A 258 30.61 7.51 -19.11
N GLN A 259 31.33 6.79 -19.98
CA GLN A 259 31.60 5.36 -19.78
C GLN A 259 32.44 5.11 -18.52
N LEU A 260 33.41 5.98 -18.24
CA LEU A 260 34.20 5.94 -17.00
C LEU A 260 33.33 6.21 -15.77
N MET A 261 32.45 7.21 -15.83
CA MET A 261 31.56 7.55 -14.72
C MET A 261 30.55 6.42 -14.44
N LEU A 262 29.96 5.84 -15.49
CA LEU A 262 29.02 4.73 -15.35
C LEU A 262 29.71 3.48 -14.79
N ARG A 263 30.92 3.16 -15.26
CA ARG A 263 31.75 2.08 -14.74
C ARG A 263 32.14 2.30 -13.29
N SER A 264 32.57 3.51 -12.93
CA SER A 264 32.95 3.87 -11.55
C SER A 264 31.75 3.78 -10.60
N THR A 265 30.60 4.31 -11.02
CA THR A 265 29.36 4.27 -10.24
C THR A 265 28.87 2.83 -10.03
N ALA A 266 28.96 1.99 -11.06
CA ALA A 266 28.64 0.57 -10.94
C ALA A 266 29.57 -0.15 -9.94
N TRP A 267 30.88 0.11 -9.99
CA TRP A 267 31.83 -0.45 -9.02
C TRP A 267 31.60 0.05 -7.59
N LEU A 268 31.27 1.33 -7.42
CA LEU A 268 30.89 1.90 -6.12
C LEU A 268 29.61 1.26 -5.57
N LEU A 269 28.61 1.00 -6.42
CA LEU A 269 27.40 0.29 -6.02
C LEU A 269 27.70 -1.14 -5.60
N VAL A 270 28.49 -1.88 -6.39
CA VAL A 270 28.89 -3.26 -6.06
C VAL A 270 29.67 -3.28 -4.74
N LEU A 271 30.62 -2.36 -4.54
CA LEU A 271 31.37 -2.24 -3.30
C LEU A 271 30.43 -1.91 -2.14
N GLY A 272 29.52 -0.94 -2.30
CA GLY A 272 28.55 -0.55 -1.28
C GLY A 272 27.64 -1.72 -0.88
N THR A 273 27.11 -2.46 -1.86
CA THR A 273 26.32 -3.66 -1.59
C THR A 273 27.15 -4.74 -0.91
N THR A 274 28.40 -4.94 -1.32
CA THR A 274 29.31 -5.92 -0.70
C THR A 274 29.61 -5.56 0.75
N VAL A 275 29.86 -4.28 1.05
CA VAL A 275 30.09 -3.77 2.40
C VAL A 275 28.83 -3.94 3.26
N LEU A 276 27.64 -3.65 2.73
CA LEU A 276 26.38 -3.88 3.46
C LEU A 276 26.17 -5.37 3.77
N ILE A 277 26.48 -6.26 2.83
CA ILE A 277 26.43 -7.71 3.03
C ILE A 277 27.46 -8.13 4.10
N ALA A 278 28.68 -7.60 4.04
CA ALA A 278 29.73 -7.90 5.02
C ALA A 278 29.37 -7.39 6.43
N LEU A 279 28.76 -6.20 6.54
CA LEU A 279 28.29 -5.66 7.82
C LEU A 279 27.18 -6.53 8.42
N SER A 280 26.38 -7.18 7.58
CA SER A 280 25.36 -8.14 8.04
C SER A 280 25.94 -9.40 8.72
N CYS A 281 27.24 -9.68 8.55
CA CYS A 281 27.93 -10.78 9.20
C CYS A 281 28.26 -10.49 10.67
N VAL A 282 28.31 -9.21 11.07
CA VAL A 282 28.75 -8.81 12.42
C VAL A 282 27.54 -8.47 13.27
N VAL A 283 27.35 -9.18 14.38
CA VAL A 283 26.29 -8.90 15.36
C VAL A 283 26.95 -8.66 16.72
N VAL A 284 26.74 -7.49 17.30
CA VAL A 284 27.25 -7.16 18.64
C VAL A 284 26.20 -7.56 19.67
N VAL A 285 26.57 -8.41 20.63
CA VAL A 285 25.69 -8.84 21.72
C VAL A 285 26.01 -8.04 22.98
N PRO A 286 25.12 -7.14 23.44
CA PRO A 286 25.31 -6.37 24.67
C PRO A 286 25.36 -7.26 25.93
N PRO A 287 25.97 -6.78 27.03
CA PRO A 287 25.88 -7.46 28.32
C PRO A 287 24.42 -7.53 28.79
N GLY A 288 23.99 -8.68 29.33
CA GLY A 288 22.60 -8.95 29.73
C GLY A 288 21.72 -9.51 28.61
N GLN A 289 22.23 -9.55 27.37
CA GLN A 289 21.58 -10.21 26.24
C GLN A 289 22.36 -11.47 25.85
N GLN A 290 21.63 -12.47 25.38
CA GLN A 290 22.20 -13.69 24.82
C GLN A 290 21.71 -13.86 23.38
N ALA A 291 22.60 -14.27 22.49
CA ALA A 291 22.30 -14.44 21.08
C ALA A 291 22.61 -15.86 20.60
N VAL A 292 21.79 -16.32 19.65
CA VAL A 292 21.92 -17.62 19.00
C VAL A 292 21.88 -17.44 17.48
N ARG A 293 22.68 -18.23 16.77
CA ARG A 293 22.70 -18.26 15.30
C ARG A 293 21.63 -19.21 14.79
N LEU A 294 20.89 -18.77 13.78
CA LEU A 294 19.85 -19.53 13.12
C LEU A 294 20.23 -19.74 11.65
N ARG A 295 20.26 -21.00 11.22
CA ARG A 295 20.44 -21.38 9.81
C ARG A 295 19.17 -22.08 9.34
N GLY A 296 18.43 -21.44 8.43
CA GLY A 296 17.14 -21.97 7.96
C GLY A 296 16.12 -22.24 9.08
N GLY A 297 16.23 -21.53 10.22
CA GLY A 297 15.38 -21.70 11.40
C GLY A 297 15.90 -22.73 12.43
N ALA A 298 16.94 -23.51 12.11
CA ALA A 298 17.60 -24.38 13.07
C ALA A 298 18.65 -23.61 13.88
N ILE A 299 18.74 -23.88 15.18
CA ILE A 299 19.79 -23.34 16.06
C ILE A 299 21.11 -24.04 15.74
N VAL A 300 22.15 -23.26 15.43
CA VAL A 300 23.48 -23.79 15.08
C VAL A 300 24.55 -23.14 15.94
N GLY A 301 25.29 -23.95 16.70
CA GLY A 301 26.41 -23.51 17.55
C GLY A 301 25.99 -23.12 18.97
N ASP A 302 26.93 -22.46 19.67
CA ASP A 302 26.77 -22.10 21.09
C ASP A 302 26.08 -20.73 21.29
N VAL A 303 25.67 -20.47 22.53
CA VAL A 303 25.09 -19.19 22.95
C VAL A 303 26.19 -18.15 23.12
N TYR A 304 26.02 -16.98 22.50
CA TYR A 304 26.91 -15.84 22.63
C TYR A 304 26.37 -14.85 23.66
N GLU A 305 27.22 -14.40 24.59
CA GLU A 305 26.88 -13.41 25.62
C GLU A 305 28.01 -12.38 25.73
N GLY A 306 27.67 -11.09 25.71
CA GLY A 306 28.64 -10.00 25.91
C GLY A 306 29.81 -9.98 24.91
N THR A 307 29.63 -10.54 23.71
CA THR A 307 30.69 -10.68 22.70
C THR A 307 30.18 -10.35 21.30
N VAL A 308 31.11 -10.18 20.36
CA VAL A 308 30.80 -10.01 18.93
C VAL A 308 30.58 -11.38 18.30
N MET A 309 29.39 -11.60 17.78
CA MET A 309 28.99 -12.80 17.07
C MET A 309 29.16 -12.62 15.57
N LEU A 310 30.07 -13.39 14.97
CA LEU A 310 30.25 -13.44 13.52
C LEU A 310 29.34 -14.52 12.91
N LYS A 311 28.43 -14.14 12.02
CA LYS A 311 27.54 -15.05 11.29
C LYS A 311 27.76 -14.96 9.78
N TRP A 312 27.20 -15.90 9.03
CA TRP A 312 27.15 -15.79 7.58
C TRP A 312 26.20 -14.66 7.14
N PRO A 313 26.43 -14.08 5.95
CA PRO A 313 25.60 -12.99 5.47
C PRO A 313 24.14 -13.43 5.30
N TRP A 314 23.24 -12.48 5.48
CA TRP A 314 21.84 -12.69 5.15
C TRP A 314 21.72 -12.97 3.63
N PRO A 315 20.90 -13.94 3.16
CA PRO A 315 19.85 -14.68 3.87
C PRO A 315 20.24 -16.06 4.43
N ILE A 316 21.51 -16.45 4.38
CA ILE A 316 21.95 -17.82 4.76
C ILE A 316 21.83 -18.04 6.28
N GLU A 317 22.20 -17.04 7.08
CA GLU A 317 22.09 -17.08 8.54
C GLU A 317 21.47 -15.80 9.12
N THR A 318 20.66 -15.99 10.16
CA THR A 318 20.07 -14.92 10.98
C THR A 318 20.51 -15.04 12.44
N ALA A 319 20.43 -13.94 13.18
CA ALA A 319 20.72 -13.90 14.61
C ALA A 319 19.43 -13.65 15.39
N SER A 320 19.19 -14.44 16.44
CA SER A 320 18.16 -14.13 17.43
C SER A 320 18.84 -13.64 18.69
N VAL A 321 18.64 -12.36 19.02
CA VAL A 321 19.15 -11.74 20.25
C VAL A 321 18.00 -11.64 21.24
N GLN A 322 18.17 -12.25 22.41
CA GLN A 322 17.17 -12.28 23.47
C GLN A 322 17.69 -11.59 24.71
N ASP A 323 16.86 -10.74 25.30
CA ASP A 323 17.16 -10.11 26.58
C ASP A 323 16.85 -11.10 27.71
N VAL A 324 17.91 -11.60 28.34
CA VAL A 324 17.87 -12.58 29.42
C VAL A 324 17.73 -11.86 30.77
N ALA A 325 18.27 -10.64 30.88
CA ALA A 325 18.19 -9.82 32.08
C ALA A 325 16.79 -9.19 32.28
N ARG A 326 16.01 -9.05 31.21
CA ARG A 326 14.66 -8.47 31.27
C ARG A 326 13.70 -9.32 32.10
N LEU A 327 13.18 -8.73 33.17
CA LEU A 327 12.01 -9.23 33.89
C LEU A 327 10.77 -9.11 33.00
N ARG A 328 10.06 -10.23 32.84
CA ARG A 328 8.84 -10.35 32.05
C ARG A 328 7.70 -10.70 33.00
N SER A 329 6.57 -10.02 32.86
CA SER A 329 5.35 -10.36 33.57
C SER A 329 4.41 -11.11 32.64
N LEU A 330 3.86 -12.22 33.13
CA LEU A 330 2.77 -12.94 32.51
C LEU A 330 1.61 -12.93 33.51
N VAL A 331 0.49 -12.34 33.11
CA VAL A 331 -0.75 -12.41 33.88
C VAL A 331 -1.34 -13.80 33.66
N LEU A 332 -1.59 -14.52 34.74
CA LEU A 332 -2.23 -15.84 34.72
C LEU A 332 -3.72 -15.65 35.06
N GLY A 333 -4.60 -15.97 34.11
CA GLY A 333 -6.05 -15.81 34.26
C GLY A 333 -6.57 -14.50 33.67
N ALA A 334 -7.50 -13.86 34.37
CA ALA A 334 -8.17 -12.63 33.94
C ALA A 334 -7.20 -11.42 33.86
N ARG A 335 -7.58 -10.42 33.08
CA ARG A 335 -6.84 -9.16 32.98
C ARG A 335 -6.76 -8.46 34.34
N PRO A 336 -5.60 -7.91 34.72
CA PRO A 336 -5.44 -7.32 36.04
C PRO A 336 -6.27 -6.04 36.15
N VAL A 337 -6.95 -5.85 37.29
CA VAL A 337 -7.74 -4.64 37.52
C VAL A 337 -6.79 -3.47 37.72
N LYS A 338 -7.07 -2.33 37.07
CA LYS A 338 -6.39 -1.08 37.39
C LYS A 338 -6.83 -0.62 38.76
N VAL A 339 -5.93 -0.66 39.74
CA VAL A 339 -6.18 -0.11 41.07
C VAL A 339 -6.00 1.41 41.01
N GLY A 340 -7.09 2.13 40.74
CA GLY A 340 -7.16 3.58 40.77
C GLY A 340 -7.79 4.11 42.07
N ARG A 341 -7.87 5.45 42.22
CA ARG A 341 -8.67 6.07 43.30
C ARG A 341 -10.17 5.80 43.14
N VAL A 342 -10.62 5.52 41.92
CA VAL A 342 -11.99 5.18 41.55
C VAL A 342 -11.90 4.10 40.47
N ASN A 343 -12.52 2.94 40.71
CA ASN A 343 -12.64 1.87 39.72
C ASN A 343 -14.05 1.92 39.14
N VAL A 344 -14.17 2.09 37.82
CA VAL A 344 -15.46 2.20 37.15
C VAL A 344 -15.94 0.81 36.71
N TRP A 345 -17.15 0.43 37.13
CA TRP A 345 -17.73 -0.89 36.81
C TRP A 345 -17.93 -1.17 35.32
N SER A 346 -17.95 -0.14 34.47
CA SER A 346 -18.10 -0.30 33.02
C SER A 346 -16.79 -0.61 32.28
N GLU A 347 -15.65 -0.66 32.98
CA GLU A 347 -14.37 -1.01 32.38
C GLU A 347 -14.30 -2.51 32.05
N ASP A 348 -13.79 -2.83 30.87
CA ASP A 348 -13.69 -4.20 30.37
C ASP A 348 -12.85 -5.10 31.30
N GLU A 349 -11.84 -4.55 31.98
CA GLU A 349 -11.01 -5.28 32.93
C GLU A 349 -11.77 -5.75 34.19
N ASN A 350 -12.86 -5.06 34.56
CA ASN A 350 -13.69 -5.40 35.73
C ASN A 350 -14.76 -6.45 35.41
N ASN A 351 -15.14 -6.60 34.14
CA ASN A 351 -16.16 -7.56 33.68
C ASN A 351 -15.57 -8.71 32.85
N ASP A 352 -14.30 -9.05 33.09
CA ASP A 352 -13.64 -10.16 32.39
C ASP A 352 -14.34 -11.50 32.70
N PRO A 353 -14.90 -12.21 31.70
CA PRO A 353 -15.66 -13.44 31.94
C PRO A 353 -14.80 -14.58 32.52
N ASP A 354 -13.47 -14.50 32.39
CA ASP A 354 -12.54 -15.48 32.93
C ASP A 354 -12.10 -15.16 34.37
N ARG A 355 -12.69 -14.12 34.99
CA ARG A 355 -12.44 -13.75 36.39
C ARG A 355 -13.25 -14.64 37.33
N TYR A 356 -12.57 -15.60 37.93
CA TYR A 356 -13.15 -16.47 38.95
C TYR A 356 -12.60 -16.14 40.33
N PRO A 357 -13.45 -16.09 41.36
CA PRO A 357 -12.99 -15.89 42.72
C PRO A 357 -12.29 -17.15 43.26
N TYR A 358 -11.20 -16.96 44.00
CA TYR A 358 -10.43 -18.05 44.59
C TYR A 358 -10.90 -18.34 46.03
N MET A 359 -11.05 -19.61 46.38
CA MET A 359 -11.35 -20.02 47.75
C MET A 359 -10.04 -20.20 48.53
N VAL A 360 -9.82 -19.37 49.54
CA VAL A 360 -8.63 -19.39 50.39
C VAL A 360 -9.00 -19.91 51.77
N ALA A 361 -8.28 -20.93 52.23
CA ALA A 361 -8.45 -21.46 53.58
C ALA A 361 -7.61 -20.65 54.58
N ALA A 362 -8.21 -20.26 55.70
CA ALA A 362 -7.46 -19.73 56.82
C ALA A 362 -6.48 -20.79 57.35
N PRO A 363 -5.26 -20.38 57.78
CA PRO A 363 -4.34 -21.29 58.44
C PRO A 363 -5.01 -21.88 59.70
N LEU A 364 -4.61 -23.11 60.08
CA LEU A 364 -5.09 -23.74 61.30
C LEU A 364 -4.71 -22.85 62.49
N LEU A 365 -5.69 -22.10 63.01
CA LEU A 365 -5.54 -21.31 64.22
C LEU A 365 -5.23 -22.25 65.38
N SER A 366 -4.27 -21.88 66.22
CA SER A 366 -4.00 -22.58 67.47
C SER A 366 -5.25 -22.54 68.37
N GLU A 367 -5.47 -23.62 69.12
CA GLU A 367 -6.68 -23.87 69.92
C GLU A 367 -7.04 -22.69 70.86
N GLN A 368 -6.02 -21.95 71.34
CA GLN A 368 -6.17 -20.72 72.12
C GLN A 368 -6.93 -19.60 71.38
N VAL A 369 -6.59 -19.33 70.11
CA VAL A 369 -7.17 -18.21 69.36
C VAL A 369 -8.61 -18.52 68.94
N GLN A 370 -8.90 -19.80 68.71
CA GLN A 370 -10.25 -20.26 68.43
C GLN A 370 -11.17 -20.10 69.66
N LYS A 371 -10.63 -20.29 70.86
CA LYS A 371 -11.32 -20.06 72.13
C LYS A 371 -11.66 -18.58 72.35
N ASP A 372 -10.72 -17.68 72.09
CA ASP A 372 -10.91 -16.23 72.24
C ASP A 372 -11.94 -15.67 71.23
N LEU A 373 -12.00 -16.22 70.02
CA LEU A 373 -13.02 -15.87 69.03
C LEU A 373 -14.41 -16.43 69.37
N SER A 374 -14.48 -17.60 70.00
CA SER A 374 -15.74 -18.25 70.41
C SER A 374 -16.41 -17.62 71.64
N GLY A 375 -15.68 -16.79 72.42
CA GLY A 375 -16.22 -16.12 73.61
C GLY A 375 -17.23 -15.00 73.33
N ARG A 376 -17.61 -14.78 72.07
CA ARG A 376 -18.52 -13.71 71.65
C ARG A 376 -19.57 -14.19 70.65
N SER A 377 -20.45 -15.10 71.06
CA SER A 377 -21.80 -15.24 70.47
C SER A 377 -22.66 -16.17 71.32
N ASP A 378 -23.46 -15.57 72.20
CA ASP A 378 -24.72 -16.15 72.65
C ASP A 378 -25.84 -15.65 71.74
N VAL A 379 -26.81 -16.55 71.54
CA VAL A 379 -28.19 -16.38 71.06
C VAL A 379 -28.46 -16.66 69.57
N ASP A 380 -29.38 -17.61 69.40
CA ASP A 380 -30.12 -18.09 68.23
C ASP A 380 -29.48 -19.15 67.32
N ALA A 381 -30.01 -20.36 67.49
CA ALA A 381 -29.81 -21.50 66.61
C ALA A 381 -30.64 -21.33 65.32
N GLN A 382 -29.96 -21.33 64.17
CA GLN A 382 -30.57 -21.65 62.87
C GLN A 382 -29.55 -22.42 62.00
N PRO A 383 -30.00 -23.10 60.93
CA PRO A 383 -29.49 -24.40 60.53
C PRO A 383 -28.07 -24.28 59.95
N ASP A 384 -27.32 -25.37 60.03
CA ASP A 384 -26.00 -25.55 59.41
C ASP A 384 -24.81 -24.99 60.21
N ALA A 385 -24.60 -25.53 61.42
CA ALA A 385 -23.33 -25.39 62.15
C ALA A 385 -22.09 -25.78 61.30
N SER A 386 -22.26 -26.67 60.32
CA SER A 386 -21.25 -26.99 59.31
C SER A 386 -21.00 -25.85 58.32
N ALA A 387 -22.04 -25.15 57.86
CA ALA A 387 -21.90 -23.99 56.98
C ALA A 387 -21.25 -22.80 57.72
N ALA A 388 -21.56 -22.61 59.00
CA ALA A 388 -20.90 -21.62 59.85
C ALA A 388 -19.41 -21.94 60.08
N ALA A 389 -19.07 -23.21 60.27
CA ALA A 389 -17.68 -23.65 60.39
C ALA A 389 -16.90 -23.48 59.08
N VAL A 390 -17.55 -23.69 57.92
CA VAL A 390 -16.97 -23.47 56.59
C VAL A 390 -16.80 -21.98 56.29
N SER A 391 -17.79 -21.13 56.58
CA SER A 391 -17.72 -19.69 56.34
C SER A 391 -16.69 -18.98 57.24
N GLN A 392 -16.45 -19.51 58.44
CA GLN A 392 -15.37 -19.04 59.32
C GLN A 392 -13.98 -19.48 58.85
N ARG A 393 -13.87 -20.53 58.03
CA ARG A 393 -12.60 -21.13 57.62
C ARG A 393 -12.18 -20.81 56.19
N PHE A 394 -13.13 -20.58 55.29
CA PHE A 394 -12.87 -20.32 53.89
C PHE A 394 -13.38 -18.92 53.50
N ALA A 395 -12.48 -18.12 52.94
CA ALA A 395 -12.81 -16.83 52.38
C ALA A 395 -12.75 -16.91 50.85
N LEU A 396 -13.68 -16.24 50.19
CA LEU A 396 -13.68 -16.08 48.76
C LEU A 396 -12.95 -14.77 48.43
N VAL A 397 -11.86 -14.85 47.66
CA VAL A 397 -10.96 -13.73 47.39
C VAL A 397 -10.75 -13.60 45.89
N ASP A 398 -10.99 -12.41 45.35
CA ASP A 398 -10.55 -12.04 44.02
C ASP A 398 -9.05 -11.74 44.06
N ALA A 399 -8.27 -12.51 43.29
CA ALA A 399 -6.84 -12.38 43.25
C ALA A 399 -6.35 -12.35 41.80
N ASP A 400 -5.54 -11.35 41.48
CA ASP A 400 -4.84 -11.27 40.20
C ASP A 400 -3.47 -11.96 40.36
N ILE A 401 -3.27 -13.09 39.68
CA ILE A 401 -2.02 -13.84 39.75
C ILE A 401 -1.08 -13.37 38.63
N VAL A 402 -0.07 -12.57 38.98
CA VAL A 402 0.94 -12.12 38.04
C VAL A 402 2.24 -12.88 38.26
N MET A 403 2.60 -13.74 37.30
CA MET A 403 3.88 -14.44 37.31
C MET A 403 4.95 -13.55 36.69
N THR A 404 5.88 -13.08 37.51
CA THR A 404 7.09 -12.42 37.00
C THR A 404 8.19 -13.45 36.84
N TYR A 405 8.74 -13.56 35.63
CA TYR A 405 9.81 -14.50 35.32
C TYR A 405 10.94 -13.80 34.56
N ARG A 406 12.13 -14.40 34.62
CA ARG A 406 13.27 -14.06 33.77
C ARG A 406 13.89 -15.33 33.24
N ILE A 407 14.61 -15.24 32.13
CA ILE A 407 15.37 -16.37 31.61
C ILE A 407 16.58 -16.58 32.54
N ALA A 408 16.84 -17.83 32.92
CA ALA A 408 18.01 -18.16 33.74
C ALA A 408 19.30 -17.79 33.00
N PRO A 409 20.37 -17.37 33.70
CA PRO A 409 21.66 -17.15 33.06
C PRO A 409 22.14 -18.45 32.41
N LYS A 410 22.48 -18.40 31.12
CA LYS A 410 22.82 -19.57 30.27
C LYS A 410 21.66 -20.54 29.98
N GLY A 411 20.42 -20.21 30.37
CA GLY A 411 19.22 -21.01 30.11
C GLY A 411 18.49 -20.67 28.81
N LEU A 412 19.10 -19.90 27.90
CA LEU A 412 18.42 -19.46 26.67
C LEU A 412 18.03 -20.63 25.76
N LEU A 413 18.88 -21.65 25.61
CA LEU A 413 18.56 -22.81 24.77
C LEU A 413 17.39 -23.61 25.33
N GLU A 414 17.35 -23.82 26.64
CA GLU A 414 16.22 -24.47 27.32
C GLU A 414 14.94 -23.65 27.16
N TRP A 415 15.02 -22.32 27.27
CA TRP A 415 13.88 -21.44 27.04
C TRP A 415 13.37 -21.48 25.59
N LEU A 416 14.27 -21.55 24.60
CA LEU A 416 13.90 -21.69 23.18
C LEU A 416 13.35 -23.08 22.87
N ALA A 417 13.84 -24.11 23.53
CA ALA A 417 13.36 -25.49 23.42
C ALA A 417 12.09 -25.76 24.24
N PHE A 418 11.71 -24.86 25.15
CA PHE A 418 10.50 -24.96 25.98
C PHE A 418 9.20 -24.88 25.16
N ALA A 419 9.28 -24.47 23.89
CA ALA A 419 8.14 -24.57 22.99
C ALA A 419 7.81 -26.03 22.71
N SER A 420 6.52 -26.38 22.71
CA SER A 420 6.06 -27.71 22.35
C SER A 420 6.56 -28.05 20.95
N ASP A 421 7.47 -29.03 20.85
CA ASP A 421 8.06 -29.50 19.59
C ASP A 421 7.02 -30.13 18.64
N THR A 422 5.76 -30.22 19.09
CA THR A 422 4.61 -30.33 18.20
C THR A 422 4.58 -29.10 17.31
N ARG A 423 5.21 -29.21 16.13
CA ARG A 423 4.80 -28.44 14.96
C ARG A 423 3.31 -28.65 14.83
N VAL A 424 2.52 -27.73 15.36
CA VAL A 424 1.15 -27.55 14.93
C VAL A 424 1.32 -27.13 13.47
N ARG A 425 1.33 -28.13 12.57
CA ARG A 425 0.93 -27.95 11.20
C ARG A 425 -0.32 -27.09 11.33
N ARG A 426 -0.23 -25.83 10.92
CA ARG A 426 -1.43 -25.02 10.68
C ARG A 426 -2.42 -25.96 9.98
N THR A 427 -3.62 -26.02 10.55
CA THR A 427 -4.70 -27.00 10.36
C THR A 427 -4.50 -28.40 11.00
N ALA A 428 -4.48 -28.45 12.34
CA ALA A 428 -5.00 -29.61 13.06
C ALA A 428 -6.53 -29.65 12.86
N SER A 429 -7.00 -30.31 11.78
CA SER A 429 -8.39 -30.69 11.52
C SER A 429 -9.43 -29.61 11.84
N ASP A 430 -9.81 -28.83 10.82
CA ASP A 430 -11.00 -27.99 10.87
C ASP A 430 -12.16 -28.81 11.47
N MET A 431 -12.96 -28.21 12.33
CA MET A 431 -14.10 -28.86 13.01
C MET A 431 -15.01 -29.63 12.02
N ARG A 432 -15.03 -29.19 10.76
CA ARG A 432 -15.69 -29.85 9.63
C ARG A 432 -15.16 -31.25 9.32
N GLU A 433 -13.87 -31.49 9.41
CA GLU A 433 -13.24 -32.79 9.12
C GLU A 433 -13.47 -33.80 10.25
N ARG A 434 -13.55 -33.33 11.51
CA ARG A 434 -13.97 -34.13 12.66
C ARG A 434 -15.44 -34.53 12.55
N ILE A 435 -16.32 -33.58 12.19
CA ILE A 435 -17.74 -33.86 11.95
C ILE A 435 -17.93 -34.87 10.81
N LEU A 436 -17.18 -34.74 9.71
CA LEU A 436 -17.26 -35.70 8.60
C LEU A 436 -16.77 -37.10 8.99
N ARG A 437 -15.74 -37.20 9.85
CA ARG A 437 -15.23 -38.48 10.34
C ARG A 437 -16.19 -39.13 11.33
N ASP A 438 -16.82 -38.36 12.22
CA ASP A 438 -17.87 -38.84 13.13
C ASP A 438 -19.11 -39.31 12.36
N ILE A 439 -19.54 -38.57 11.33
CA ILE A 439 -20.64 -38.98 10.44
C ILE A 439 -20.28 -40.28 9.69
N ALA A 440 -19.05 -40.40 9.20
CA ALA A 440 -18.59 -41.62 8.52
C ALA A 440 -18.52 -42.83 9.47
N SER A 441 -18.10 -42.64 10.73
CA SER A 441 -18.10 -43.72 11.72
C SER A 441 -19.51 -44.09 12.20
N ALA A 442 -20.44 -43.12 12.25
CA ALA A 442 -21.83 -43.35 12.62
C ALA A 442 -22.63 -44.07 11.52
N MET A 443 -22.22 -43.97 10.25
CA MET A 443 -22.80 -44.74 9.14
C MET A 443 -22.25 -46.18 9.01
N SER A 444 -21.27 -46.56 9.83
CA SER A 444 -20.64 -47.89 9.79
C SER A 444 -21.19 -48.89 10.81
N TRP A 445 -22.35 -48.58 11.42
CA TRP A 445 -23.14 -49.50 12.26
C TRP A 445 -24.52 -49.73 11.69
#